data_AF-E3FVJ0-F1
#
_entry.id   AF-E3FVJ0-F1
#
_cell.length_a   1.000
_cell.length_b   1.000
_cell.length_c   1.000
_cell.angle_alpha   90.00
_cell.angle_beta   90.00
_cell.angle_gamma   90.00
#
_symmetry.space_group_name_H-M   'P 1'
#
loop_
_entity.id
_entity.type
_entity.pdbx_description
1 polymer ?
#
loop_
_entity_poly.entity_id
_entity_poly.type
_entity_poly.pdbx_seq_one_letter_code
_entity_poly.pdbx_strand_id
1 'polypeptide(L)'
;MFGVRPDEVLVVPEQGPIDLNEKVRVLVSARKTSGDFVLYLSIVPQWSPVDLGDEFEVMFELCRLWKCESLVSSDSPSPYSWILLDDKGGRRDVTFDANELDDRERYVLSRSE
;
A
#
# COMPACT_ATOMS: atom_id res chain seq x y z
N MET A 1 0.82 22.20 -2.37
CA MET A 1 -0.35 22.11 -1.48
C MET A 1 -1.19 20.95 -1.99
N PHE A 2 -1.20 19.81 -1.28
CA PHE A 2 -1.96 18.64 -1.70
C PHE A 2 -3.45 18.96 -1.57
N GLY A 3 -4.07 19.33 -2.69
CA GLY A 3 -5.42 19.87 -2.79
C GLY A 3 -6.48 18.78 -2.92
N VAL A 4 -6.51 17.87 -1.94
CA VAL A 4 -7.57 16.87 -1.80
C VAL A 4 -8.29 17.13 -0.49
N ARG A 5 -9.58 17.42 -0.59
CA ARG A 5 -10.45 17.62 0.57
C ARG A 5 -11.00 16.28 1.04
N PRO A 6 -11.40 16.16 2.32
CA PRO A 6 -11.96 14.91 2.84
C PRO A 6 -13.18 14.40 2.06
N ASP A 7 -14.00 15.30 1.50
CA ASP A 7 -15.17 14.96 0.66
C ASP A 7 -14.81 14.52 -0.76
N GLU A 8 -13.54 14.68 -1.16
CA GLU A 8 -12.99 14.20 -2.43
C GLU A 8 -12.33 12.81 -2.29
N VAL A 9 -12.32 12.23 -1.08
CA VAL A 9 -11.80 10.89 -0.79
C VAL A 9 -12.97 9.93 -0.59
N LEU A 10 -13.03 8.89 -1.42
CA LEU A 10 -13.99 7.81 -1.27
C LEU A 10 -13.28 6.58 -0.70
N VAL A 11 -13.64 6.20 0.53
CA VAL A 11 -13.16 4.96 1.15
C VAL A 11 -14.18 3.86 0.93
N VAL A 12 -13.74 2.75 0.35
CA VAL A 12 -14.60 1.60 0.05
C VAL A 12 -14.09 0.34 0.72
N PRO A 13 -14.96 -0.49 1.29
CA PRO A 13 -14.61 -1.87 1.56
C PRO A 13 -14.41 -2.59 0.22
N GLU A 14 -13.46 -3.52 0.19
CA GLU A 14 -13.16 -4.28 -1.01
C GLU A 14 -14.44 -4.97 -1.55
N GLN A 15 -14.59 -4.92 -2.88
CA GLN A 15 -15.53 -5.65 -3.73
C GLN A 15 -16.80 -4.91 -4.18
N GLY A 16 -16.73 -4.36 -5.40
CA GLY A 16 -17.89 -4.00 -6.21
C GLY A 16 -17.53 -2.99 -7.31
N PRO A 17 -18.26 -2.94 -8.43
CA PRO A 17 -18.21 -1.80 -9.32
C PRO A 17 -18.63 -0.54 -8.54
N ILE A 18 -17.81 0.49 -8.60
CA ILE A 18 -18.05 1.76 -7.91
C ILE A 18 -18.43 2.78 -8.96
N ASP A 19 -19.62 3.36 -8.82
CA ASP A 19 -19.99 4.56 -9.59
C ASP A 19 -19.19 5.74 -9.05
N LEU A 20 -18.09 6.05 -9.72
CA LEU A 20 -17.30 7.23 -9.44
C LEU A 20 -18.08 8.46 -9.90
N ASN A 21 -18.47 9.32 -8.97
CA ASN A 21 -18.95 10.65 -9.32
C ASN A 21 -17.75 11.55 -9.68
N GLU A 22 -17.99 12.63 -10.43
CA GLU A 22 -16.94 13.57 -10.88
C GLU A 22 -16.19 14.29 -9.73
N LYS A 23 -16.66 14.18 -8.48
CA LYS A 23 -16.04 14.82 -7.31
C LYS A 23 -15.01 13.93 -6.62
N VAL A 24 -15.05 12.61 -6.82
CA VAL A 24 -14.09 11.69 -6.19
C VAL A 24 -12.75 11.83 -6.89
N ARG A 25 -11.74 12.27 -6.13
CA ARG A 25 -10.37 12.43 -6.63
C ARG A 25 -9.44 11.33 -6.15
N VAL A 26 -9.72 10.72 -5.01
CA VAL A 26 -8.96 9.58 -4.46
C VAL A 26 -9.91 8.47 -4.08
N LEU A 27 -9.65 7.29 -4.60
CA LEU A 27 -10.28 6.06 -4.14
C LEU A 27 -9.33 5.35 -3.17
N VAL A 28 -9.82 4.97 -2.00
CA VAL A 28 -9.07 4.17 -1.03
C VAL A 28 -9.83 2.88 -0.76
N SER A 29 -9.23 1.75 -1.12
CA SER A 29 -9.70 0.44 -0.67
C SER A 29 -8.93 0.04 0.58
N ALA A 30 -9.66 -0.31 1.64
CA ALA A 30 -9.06 -0.75 2.90
C ALA A 30 -9.68 -2.07 3.35
N ARG A 31 -8.83 -3.06 3.61
CA ARG A 31 -9.26 -4.35 4.17
C ARG A 31 -8.30 -4.84 5.23
N LYS A 32 -8.83 -5.54 6.22
CA LYS A 32 -8.01 -6.24 7.20
C LYS A 32 -7.45 -7.51 6.56
N THR A 33 -6.21 -7.81 6.87
CA THR A 33 -5.52 -9.03 6.44
C THR A 33 -5.00 -9.78 7.66
N SER A 34 -4.52 -11.00 7.45
CA SER A 34 -3.81 -11.77 8.46
C SER A 34 -2.36 -11.98 8.03
N GLY A 35 -1.44 -12.11 8.98
CA GLY A 35 0.01 -12.14 8.73
C GLY A 35 0.73 -11.12 9.62
N ASP A 36 1.95 -10.73 9.23
CA ASP A 36 2.71 -9.68 9.91
C ASP A 36 2.13 -8.29 9.65
N PHE A 37 1.41 -8.15 8.53
CA PHE A 37 0.73 -6.92 8.12
C PHE A 37 -0.77 -7.13 8.21
N VAL A 38 -1.43 -6.27 8.98
CA VAL A 38 -2.84 -6.42 9.38
C VAL A 38 -3.81 -5.58 8.56
N LEU A 39 -3.28 -4.70 7.73
CA LEU A 39 -4.05 -3.76 6.92
C LEU A 39 -3.48 -3.70 5.51
N TYR A 40 -4.33 -3.99 4.55
CA TYR A 40 -4.07 -3.73 3.14
C TYR A 40 -4.77 -2.44 2.73
N LEU A 41 -4.01 -1.56 2.09
CA LEU A 41 -4.48 -0.27 1.57
C LEU A 41 -4.12 -0.18 0.09
N SER A 42 -5.10 0.11 -0.74
CA SER A 42 -4.90 0.53 -2.13
C SER A 42 -5.39 1.96 -2.28
N ILE A 43 -4.52 2.85 -2.74
CA ILE A 43 -4.80 4.26 -2.94
C ILE A 43 -4.71 4.53 -4.44
N VAL A 44 -5.83 4.85 -5.06
CA VAL A 44 -5.94 5.11 -6.49
C VAL A 44 -6.32 6.57 -6.71
N PRO A 45 -5.35 7.45 -7.03
CA PRO A 45 -5.64 8.81 -7.45
C PRO A 45 -6.31 8.79 -8.84
N GLN A 46 -7.32 9.64 -9.03
CA GLN A 46 -7.98 9.86 -10.32
C GLN A 46 -7.25 10.90 -11.20
N TRP A 47 -6.09 11.38 -10.75
CA TRP A 47 -5.21 12.24 -11.54
C TRP A 47 -3.97 11.46 -12.01
N SER A 48 -3.28 11.98 -13.02
CA SER A 48 -2.09 11.34 -13.58
C SER A 48 -1.02 11.11 -12.51
N PRO A 49 -0.47 9.89 -12.37
CA PRO A 49 0.59 9.61 -11.40
C PRO A 49 1.88 10.41 -11.66
N VAL A 50 2.01 11.02 -12.85
CA VAL A 50 3.13 11.91 -13.22
C VAL A 50 3.31 13.08 -12.25
N ASP A 51 2.24 13.49 -11.54
CA ASP A 51 2.27 14.64 -10.63
C ASP A 51 2.61 14.28 -9.17
N LEU A 52 2.75 12.99 -8.83
CA LEU A 52 2.91 12.53 -7.44
C LEU A 52 4.35 12.43 -6.95
N GLY A 53 5.35 12.56 -7.84
CA GLY A 53 6.75 12.34 -7.49
C GLY A 53 7.10 10.85 -7.43
N ASP A 54 8.19 10.51 -6.76
CA ASP A 54 8.61 9.12 -6.55
C ASP A 54 7.58 8.41 -5.62
N GLU A 55 7.04 7.28 -6.08
CA GLU A 55 6.06 6.49 -5.32
C GLU A 55 6.57 6.08 -3.93
N PHE A 56 7.88 5.86 -3.81
CA PHE A 56 8.50 5.55 -2.53
C PHE A 56 8.46 6.76 -1.59
N GLU A 57 8.66 7.98 -2.08
CA GLU A 57 8.57 9.20 -1.26
C GLU A 57 7.15 9.39 -0.71
N VAL A 58 6.13 9.14 -1.55
CA VAL A 58 4.73 9.20 -1.11
C VAL A 58 4.46 8.16 -0.03
N MET A 59 4.89 6.91 -0.23
CA MET A 59 4.67 5.84 0.74
C MET A 59 5.45 6.07 2.03
N PHE A 60 6.66 6.65 1.96
CA PHE A 60 7.42 7.04 3.14
C PHE A 60 6.72 8.10 3.98
N GLU A 61 6.19 9.14 3.34
CA GLU A 61 5.45 10.18 4.05
C GLU A 61 4.20 9.61 4.73
N LEU A 62 3.50 8.68 4.08
CA LEU A 62 2.37 7.97 4.70
C LEU A 62 2.81 7.14 5.92
N CYS A 63 3.89 6.37 5.82
CA CYS A 63 4.46 5.60 6.94
C CYS A 63 4.78 6.51 8.13
N ARG A 64 5.42 7.65 7.85
CA ARG A 64 5.84 8.63 8.85
C ARG A 64 4.64 9.28 9.56
N LEU A 65 3.58 9.60 8.82
CA LEU A 65 2.35 10.19 9.33
C LEU A 65 1.55 9.21 10.19
N TRP A 66 1.47 7.95 9.77
CA TRP A 66 0.67 6.93 10.46
C TRP A 66 1.45 6.12 11.50
N LYS A 67 2.76 6.32 11.61
CA LYS A 67 3.64 5.58 12.53
C LYS A 67 3.54 4.08 12.30
N CYS A 68 3.68 3.68 11.04
CA CYS A 68 3.57 2.29 10.61
C CYS A 68 4.74 1.87 9.72
N GLU A 69 4.90 0.57 9.57
CA GLU A 69 5.70 -0.04 8.52
C GLU A 69 4.80 -0.36 7.32
N SER A 70 5.30 -0.20 6.10
CA SER A 70 4.58 -0.52 4.87
C SER A 70 5.40 -1.42 3.97
N LEU A 71 4.71 -2.36 3.33
CA LEU A 71 5.23 -3.13 2.21
C LEU A 71 4.88 -2.45 0.91
N VAL A 72 5.87 -2.31 0.05
CA VAL A 72 5.69 -1.80 -1.31
C VAL A 72 6.26 -2.84 -2.28
N SER A 73 5.53 -3.08 -3.38
CA SER A 73 6.03 -3.94 -4.45
C SER A 73 7.35 -3.38 -4.95
N SER A 74 8.32 -4.26 -5.20
CA SER A 74 9.52 -3.87 -5.94
C SER A 74 9.29 -4.11 -7.44
N ASP A 75 10.18 -3.59 -8.29
CA ASP A 75 10.25 -3.96 -9.72
C ASP A 75 10.84 -5.37 -9.94
N SER A 76 10.94 -6.18 -8.87
CA SER A 76 11.45 -7.54 -8.94
C SER A 76 10.50 -8.44 -9.74
N PRO A 77 11.04 -9.34 -10.59
CA PRO A 77 10.23 -10.36 -11.23
C PRO A 77 9.74 -11.44 -10.25
N SER A 78 10.29 -11.49 -9.03
CA SER A 78 9.85 -12.42 -8.01
C SER A 78 8.65 -11.85 -7.25
N PRO A 79 7.49 -12.56 -7.22
CA PRO A 79 6.32 -12.11 -6.46
C PRO A 79 6.57 -12.10 -4.95
N TYR A 80 7.64 -12.75 -4.49
CA TYR A 80 8.01 -12.84 -3.08
C TYR A 80 8.96 -11.72 -2.64
N SER A 81 9.49 -10.92 -3.56
CA SER A 81 10.50 -9.89 -3.27
C SER A 81 9.89 -8.49 -3.23
N TRP A 82 9.96 -7.86 -2.05
CA TRP A 82 9.28 -6.61 -1.75
C TRP A 82 10.19 -5.67 -0.98
N ILE A 83 9.77 -4.42 -0.83
CA ILE A 83 10.49 -3.41 -0.07
C ILE A 83 9.69 -3.08 1.19
N LEU A 84 10.34 -3.16 2.35
CA LEU A 84 9.79 -2.68 3.61
C LEU A 84 10.27 -1.25 3.87
N LEU A 85 9.31 -0.37 4.17
CA LEU A 85 9.53 1.01 4.60
C LEU A 85 9.12 1.15 6.07
N ASP A 86 9.86 1.92 6.85
CA ASP A 86 9.51 2.27 8.24
C ASP A 86 9.27 3.78 8.43
N ASP A 87 8.74 4.15 9.60
CA ASP A 87 8.38 5.52 9.95
C ASP A 87 9.59 6.45 10.24
N LYS A 88 10.81 5.90 10.21
CA LYS A 88 12.09 6.58 10.44
C LYS A 88 12.92 6.72 9.16
N GLY A 89 12.39 6.31 8.00
CA GLY A 89 13.07 6.39 6.72
C GLY A 89 13.92 5.16 6.38
N GLY A 90 13.78 4.07 7.13
CA GLY A 90 14.39 2.79 6.80
C GLY A 90 13.79 2.20 5.54
N ARG A 91 14.66 1.72 4.65
CA ARG A 91 14.33 0.99 3.42
C ARG A 91 15.13 -0.30 3.40
N ARG A 92 14.46 -1.45 3.27
CA ARG A 92 15.15 -2.73 3.10
C ARG A 92 14.37 -3.65 2.19
N ASP A 93 15.09 -4.41 1.39
CA ASP A 93 14.51 -5.51 0.63
C ASP A 93 14.14 -6.63 1.61
N VAL A 94 12.96 -7.19 1.41
CA VAL A 94 12.42 -8.30 2.19
C VAL A 94 11.90 -9.37 1.25
N THR A 95 11.83 -10.60 1.76
CA THR A 95 11.24 -11.73 1.04
C THR A 95 10.07 -12.28 1.85
N PHE A 96 9.01 -12.70 1.18
CA PHE A 96 7.89 -13.38 1.82
C PHE A 96 8.12 -14.89 1.96
N ASP A 97 7.50 -15.48 2.97
CA ASP A 97 7.31 -16.93 3.03
C ASP A 97 6.36 -17.35 1.90
N ALA A 98 6.86 -18.18 0.98
CA ALA A 98 6.10 -18.61 -0.19
C ALA A 98 4.85 -19.42 0.17
N ASN A 99 4.91 -20.27 1.20
CA ASN A 99 3.76 -21.09 1.59
C ASN A 99 2.66 -20.20 2.20
N GLU A 100 3.05 -19.19 2.98
CA GLU A 100 2.10 -18.24 3.57
C GLU A 100 1.41 -17.38 2.50
N LEU A 101 2.16 -16.95 1.48
CA LEU A 101 1.60 -16.14 0.40
C LEU A 101 0.73 -16.98 -0.56
N ASP A 102 1.22 -18.14 -1.00
CA ASP A 102 0.56 -18.94 -2.03
C ASP A 102 -0.64 -19.72 -1.50
N ASP A 103 -0.52 -20.37 -0.33
CA ASP A 103 -1.57 -21.25 0.20
C ASP A 103 -2.58 -20.53 1.07
N ARG A 104 -2.19 -19.40 1.67
CA ARG A 104 -2.97 -18.70 2.71
C ARG A 104 -3.24 -17.24 2.40
N GLU A 105 -2.69 -16.70 1.32
CA GLU A 105 -2.79 -15.29 0.93
C GLU A 105 -2.36 -14.34 2.06
N ARG A 106 -1.36 -14.74 2.85
CA ARG A 106 -0.85 -13.96 4.00
C ARG A 106 0.51 -13.37 3.71
N TYR A 107 0.64 -12.08 3.96
CA TYR A 107 1.90 -11.35 3.89
C TYR A 107 2.70 -11.59 5.18
N VAL A 108 3.57 -12.59 5.15
CA VAL A 108 4.46 -12.97 6.26
C VAL A 108 5.90 -12.92 5.79
N LEU A 109 6.76 -12.19 6.51
CA LEU A 109 8.16 -12.07 6.13
C LEU A 109 8.88 -13.41 6.35
N SER A 110 9.69 -13.84 5.37
CA SER A 110 10.58 -14.97 5.56
C SER A 110 11.59 -14.61 6.65
N ARG A 111 11.62 -15.38 7.73
CA ARG A 111 12.67 -15.23 8.74
C ARG A 111 13.89 -15.99 8.22
N SER A 112 14.98 -15.27 7.97
CA SER A 112 16.27 -15.92 7.76
C SER A 112 16.62 -16.70 9.02
N GLU A 113 16.79 -18.02 8.90
CA GLU A 113 17.46 -18.84 9.92
C GLU A 113 18.95 -18.49 10.00
#